data_AF-Q60274-F1
#
_entry.id   AF-Q60274-F1
#
_cell.length_a   1.000
_cell.length_b   1.000
_cell.length_c   1.000
_cell.angle_alpha   90.00
_cell.angle_beta   90.00
_cell.angle_gamma   90.00
#
_symmetry.space_group_name_H-M   'P 1'
#
loop_
_entity.id
_entity.type
_entity.pdbx_description
1 polymer ?
#
loop_
_entity_poly.entity_id
_entity_poly.type
_entity_poly.pdbx_seq_one_letter_code
_entity_poly.pdbx_strand_id
1 'polypeptide(L)'
;MRILLLEGITDVAFFIPILKKLYGFSEISCDGIIRAEKMGDISKPICLENEDVKLIVFHSGGKSKQKHALTAMLTAIKMGYLSNIKILGIARDIDQEHDVKNWTKSIIKNAGFEVKEGDKFLIIEDLNLKIAVLGIANYDEDDFNIPSFELKRELEAVITDMAKEISIIEKFKNSLESLSNDAERRLKPKDITHVLAIAKNFDGDSMSGLYRKFIEEQINNKNKVNFLLTLICILPCLTIF
;
A
#
# COMPACT_ATOMS: atom_id res chain seq x y z
N MET A 1 -5.99 -13.77 -13.28
CA MET A 1 -6.37 -13.08 -12.03
C MET A 1 -5.13 -12.59 -11.32
N ARG A 2 -5.24 -11.49 -10.59
CA ARG A 2 -4.15 -10.90 -9.80
C ARG A 2 -4.64 -10.68 -8.36
N ILE A 3 -3.73 -10.75 -7.41
CA ILE A 3 -4.00 -10.44 -6.00
C ILE A 3 -3.09 -9.30 -5.58
N LEU A 4 -3.59 -8.39 -4.74
CA LEU A 4 -2.82 -7.40 -4.02
C LEU A 4 -3.05 -7.59 -2.52
N LEU A 5 -1.99 -7.94 -1.80
CA LEU A 5 -1.98 -8.04 -0.35
C LEU A 5 -1.39 -6.76 0.25
N LEU A 6 -2.23 -6.06 1.01
CA LEU A 6 -1.89 -4.85 1.75
C LEU A 6 -1.74 -5.14 3.25
N GLU A 7 -1.13 -4.23 3.99
CA GLU A 7 -0.96 -4.39 5.43
C GLU A 7 -2.28 -4.14 6.19
N GLY A 8 -2.86 -2.95 6.02
CA GLY A 8 -3.99 -2.47 6.80
C GLY A 8 -5.05 -1.74 5.98
N ILE A 9 -6.04 -1.20 6.69
CA ILE A 9 -7.17 -0.49 6.09
C ILE A 9 -6.78 0.89 5.55
N THR A 10 -5.73 1.50 6.09
CA THR A 10 -5.17 2.77 5.59
C THR A 10 -4.56 2.58 4.20
N ASP A 11 -3.83 1.48 3.97
CA ASP A 11 -3.32 1.12 2.64
C ASP A 11 -4.47 0.90 1.66
N VAL A 12 -5.52 0.18 2.07
CA VAL A 12 -6.71 -0.04 1.23
C VAL A 12 -7.33 1.31 0.84
N ALA A 13 -7.51 2.21 1.81
CA ALA A 13 -8.07 3.53 1.58
C ALA A 13 -7.21 4.41 0.67
N PHE A 14 -5.90 4.16 0.63
CA PHE A 14 -4.98 4.83 -0.28
C PHE A 14 -5.02 4.23 -1.69
N PHE A 15 -4.87 2.90 -1.82
CA PHE A 15 -4.75 2.23 -3.12
C PHE A 15 -6.07 2.15 -3.90
N ILE A 16 -7.21 1.93 -3.24
CA ILE A 16 -8.49 1.71 -3.93
C ILE A 16 -8.93 2.91 -4.78
N PRO A 17 -8.89 4.17 -4.29
CA PRO A 17 -9.20 5.33 -5.13
C PRO A 17 -8.30 5.45 -6.36
N ILE A 18 -7.00 5.15 -6.22
CA ILE A 18 -6.03 5.16 -7.32
C ILE A 18 -6.41 4.11 -8.36
N LEU A 19 -6.65 2.87 -7.93
CA LEU A 19 -7.05 1.77 -8.81
C LEU A 19 -8.32 2.12 -9.59
N LYS A 20 -9.34 2.66 -8.92
CA LYS A 20 -10.63 2.96 -9.55
C LYS A 20 -10.55 4.16 -10.49
N LYS A 21 -9.94 5.28 -10.04
CA LYS A 21 -9.97 6.54 -10.78
C LYS A 21 -8.83 6.73 -11.78
N LEU A 22 -7.63 6.23 -11.48
CA LEU A 22 -6.46 6.36 -12.38
C LEU A 22 -6.31 5.16 -13.31
N TYR A 23 -6.59 3.96 -12.82
CA TYR A 23 -6.41 2.72 -13.58
C TYR A 23 -7.72 2.12 -14.10
N GLY A 24 -8.86 2.83 -13.95
CA GLY A 24 -10.13 2.44 -14.56
C GLY A 24 -10.80 1.19 -13.97
N PHE A 25 -10.36 0.71 -12.80
CA PHE A 25 -10.99 -0.45 -12.19
C PHE A 25 -12.40 -0.14 -11.67
N SER A 26 -13.32 -1.04 -11.95
CA SER A 26 -14.67 -1.07 -11.38
C SER A 26 -14.76 -2.17 -10.32
N GLU A 27 -15.63 -1.99 -9.33
CA GLU A 27 -15.82 -2.97 -8.27
C GLU A 27 -16.87 -4.00 -8.70
N ILE A 28 -16.56 -5.28 -8.52
CA ILE A 28 -17.40 -6.41 -8.92
C ILE A 28 -17.71 -7.30 -7.70
N SER A 29 -18.72 -8.17 -7.83
CA SER A 29 -18.94 -9.19 -6.80
C SER A 29 -17.74 -10.14 -6.71
N CYS A 30 -17.35 -10.49 -5.48
CA CYS A 30 -16.36 -11.52 -5.22
C CYS A 30 -16.92 -12.95 -5.28
N ASP A 31 -18.22 -13.11 -5.51
CA ASP A 31 -18.88 -14.41 -5.53
C ASP A 31 -18.24 -15.34 -6.57
N GLY A 32 -17.92 -16.56 -6.14
CA GLY A 32 -17.31 -17.59 -6.98
C GLY A 32 -15.81 -17.38 -7.29
N ILE A 33 -15.21 -16.25 -6.92
CA ILE A 33 -13.78 -16.00 -7.13
C ILE A 33 -12.93 -16.68 -6.06
N ILE A 34 -13.41 -16.67 -4.81
CA ILE A 34 -12.69 -17.19 -3.66
C ILE A 34 -13.58 -18.16 -2.91
N ARG A 35 -13.08 -19.37 -2.65
CA ARG A 35 -13.65 -20.25 -1.62
C ARG A 35 -13.22 -19.72 -0.25
N ALA A 36 -13.87 -18.64 0.19
CA ALA A 36 -13.44 -17.74 1.28
C ALA A 36 -13.24 -18.44 2.62
N GLU A 37 -13.90 -19.58 2.83
CA GLU A 37 -13.89 -20.34 4.09
C GLU A 37 -12.51 -20.86 4.51
N LYS A 38 -11.47 -20.75 3.67
CA LYS A 38 -10.14 -21.35 3.93
C LYS A 38 -8.96 -20.38 3.99
N MET A 39 -9.19 -19.06 4.02
CA MET A 39 -8.11 -18.07 3.97
C MET A 39 -7.66 -17.52 5.33
N GLY A 40 -8.15 -18.05 6.45
CA GLY A 40 -7.76 -17.64 7.80
C GLY A 40 -8.18 -16.19 8.13
N ASP A 41 -7.41 -15.53 8.99
CA ASP A 41 -7.67 -14.16 9.49
C ASP A 41 -7.32 -13.06 8.46
N ILE A 42 -7.70 -13.23 7.20
CA ILE A 42 -7.54 -12.22 6.15
C ILE A 42 -8.85 -11.42 6.03
N SER A 43 -8.74 -10.14 5.64
CA SER A 43 -9.92 -9.29 5.42
C SER A 43 -10.91 -9.89 4.43
N LYS A 44 -12.14 -9.37 4.43
CA LYS A 44 -13.04 -9.55 3.29
C LYS A 44 -12.34 -9.03 2.02
N PRO A 45 -12.42 -9.76 0.90
CA PRO A 45 -11.84 -9.34 -0.36
C PRO A 45 -12.56 -8.12 -0.92
N ILE A 46 -11.83 -7.28 -1.64
CA ILE A 46 -12.39 -6.28 -2.55
C ILE A 46 -12.03 -6.73 -3.97
N CYS A 47 -13.04 -7.01 -4.79
CA CYS A 47 -12.83 -7.50 -6.14
C CYS A 47 -13.03 -6.37 -7.14
N LEU A 48 -12.01 -6.19 -7.98
CA LEU A 48 -11.94 -5.14 -8.96
C LEU A 48 -11.73 -5.74 -10.35
N GLU A 49 -12.31 -5.12 -11.36
CA GLU A 49 -12.17 -5.51 -12.77
C GLU A 49 -11.91 -4.29 -13.65
N ASN A 50 -10.92 -4.41 -14.52
CA ASN A 50 -10.73 -3.52 -15.66
C ASN A 50 -10.37 -4.38 -16.88
N GLU A 51 -11.17 -4.28 -17.94
CA GLU A 51 -11.06 -5.12 -19.14
C GLU A 51 -10.91 -6.62 -18.76
N ASP A 52 -9.83 -7.26 -19.21
CA ASP A 52 -9.56 -8.68 -18.94
C ASP A 52 -8.83 -8.94 -17.60
N VAL A 53 -8.63 -7.89 -16.79
CA VAL A 53 -7.87 -7.97 -15.53
C VAL A 53 -8.81 -7.96 -14.33
N LYS A 54 -8.92 -9.13 -13.69
CA LYS A 54 -9.49 -9.27 -12.35
C LYS A 54 -8.40 -9.12 -11.28
N LEU A 55 -8.58 -8.15 -10.40
CA LEU A 55 -7.72 -7.85 -9.26
C LEU A 55 -8.50 -8.08 -7.96
N ILE A 56 -7.95 -8.87 -7.05
CA ILE A 56 -8.49 -9.07 -5.71
C ILE A 56 -7.58 -8.36 -4.72
N VAL A 57 -8.13 -7.46 -3.93
CA VAL A 57 -7.40 -6.76 -2.87
C VAL A 57 -7.78 -7.36 -1.52
N PHE A 58 -6.76 -7.67 -0.73
CA PHE A 58 -6.88 -8.08 0.67
C PHE A 58 -6.01 -7.17 1.54
N HIS A 59 -6.34 -7.09 2.83
CA HIS A 59 -5.41 -6.61 3.84
C HIS A 59 -5.25 -7.64 4.96
N SER A 60 -4.05 -7.69 5.57
CA SER A 60 -3.77 -8.63 6.65
C SER A 60 -4.27 -8.17 8.02
N GLY A 61 -4.63 -6.89 8.16
CA GLY A 61 -5.04 -6.33 9.45
C GLY A 61 -3.85 -5.97 10.34
N GLY A 62 -2.73 -5.57 9.72
CA GLY A 62 -1.52 -5.10 10.39
C GLY A 62 -0.26 -5.93 10.07
N LYS A 63 0.89 -5.31 10.33
CA LYS A 63 2.25 -5.83 10.05
C LYS A 63 2.52 -7.23 10.55
N SER A 64 2.06 -7.56 11.76
CA SER A 64 2.30 -8.85 12.44
C SER A 64 1.55 -10.01 11.79
N LYS A 65 0.44 -9.73 11.11
CA LYS A 65 -0.40 -10.72 10.43
C LYS A 65 -0.03 -10.94 8.97
N GLN A 66 0.68 -9.99 8.35
CA GLN A 66 1.00 -10.03 6.92
C GLN A 66 1.80 -11.28 6.52
N LYS A 67 2.73 -11.72 7.37
CA LYS A 67 3.47 -12.99 7.16
C LYS A 67 2.52 -14.18 7.04
N HIS A 68 1.60 -14.32 8.00
CA HIS A 68 0.63 -15.41 8.03
C HIS A 68 -0.33 -15.34 6.83
N ALA A 69 -0.79 -14.14 6.48
CA ALA A 69 -1.64 -13.91 5.31
C ALA A 69 -0.94 -14.35 4.01
N LEU A 70 0.32 -13.98 3.81
CA LEU A 70 1.10 -14.39 2.64
C LEU A 70 1.26 -15.91 2.57
N THR A 71 1.62 -16.56 3.68
CA THR A 71 1.73 -18.03 3.74
C THR A 71 0.39 -18.71 3.44
N ALA A 72 -0.72 -18.19 3.98
CA ALA A 72 -2.05 -18.71 3.73
C ALA A 72 -2.45 -18.58 2.25
N MET A 73 -2.17 -17.44 1.61
CA MET A 73 -2.42 -17.24 0.18
C MET A 73 -1.62 -18.20 -0.70
N LEU A 74 -0.32 -18.35 -0.44
CA LEU A 74 0.52 -19.28 -1.21
C LEU A 74 0.03 -20.73 -1.06
N THR A 75 -0.38 -21.12 0.15
CA THR A 75 -0.99 -22.42 0.43
C THR A 75 -2.32 -22.58 -0.32
N ALA A 76 -3.18 -21.57 -0.30
CA ALA A 76 -4.47 -21.59 -1.00
C ALA A 76 -4.31 -21.68 -2.53
N ILE A 77 -3.28 -21.04 -3.10
CA ILE A 77 -2.94 -21.17 -4.52
C ILE A 77 -2.46 -22.60 -4.82
N LYS A 78 -1.53 -23.12 -4.02
CA LYS A 78 -1.02 -24.50 -4.15
C LYS A 78 -2.14 -25.55 -4.08
N MET A 79 -3.11 -25.35 -3.19
CA MET A 79 -4.25 -26.26 -3.00
C MET A 79 -5.38 -26.04 -4.02
N GLY A 80 -5.25 -25.06 -4.94
CA GLY A 80 -6.26 -24.77 -5.96
C GLY A 80 -7.52 -24.07 -5.44
N TYR A 81 -7.51 -23.55 -4.21
CA TYR A 81 -8.60 -22.71 -3.68
C TYR A 81 -8.61 -21.32 -4.31
N LEU A 82 -7.45 -20.87 -4.78
CA LEU A 82 -7.26 -19.69 -5.61
C LEU A 82 -6.63 -20.13 -6.94
N SER A 83 -7.45 -20.30 -7.97
CA SER A 83 -7.00 -20.74 -9.29
C SER A 83 -6.68 -19.55 -10.21
N ASN A 84 -5.86 -19.77 -11.23
CA ASN A 84 -5.56 -18.78 -12.28
C ASN A 84 -4.93 -17.45 -11.78
N ILE A 85 -4.27 -17.49 -10.62
CA ILE A 85 -3.47 -16.37 -10.10
C ILE A 85 -2.19 -16.29 -10.92
N LYS A 86 -2.01 -15.19 -11.65
CA LYS A 86 -0.79 -14.92 -12.44
C LYS A 86 0.21 -14.08 -11.64
N ILE A 87 -0.30 -13.12 -10.85
CA ILE A 87 0.51 -12.17 -10.09
C ILE A 87 -0.05 -12.04 -8.68
N LEU A 88 0.82 -12.11 -7.68
CA LEU A 88 0.56 -11.74 -6.30
C LEU A 88 1.42 -10.52 -5.94
N GLY A 89 0.80 -9.35 -5.84
CA GLY A 89 1.41 -8.12 -5.35
C GLY A 89 1.40 -8.09 -3.82
N ILE A 90 2.50 -7.63 -3.22
CA ILE A 90 2.64 -7.42 -1.79
C ILE A 90 3.14 -5.99 -1.58
N ALA A 91 2.35 -5.16 -0.90
CA ALA A 91 2.76 -3.82 -0.51
C ALA A 91 2.98 -3.76 1.00
N ARG A 92 4.09 -3.14 1.41
CA ARG A 92 4.47 -3.01 2.82
C ARG A 92 5.34 -1.78 3.01
N ASP A 93 5.19 -1.14 4.17
CA ASP A 93 6.12 -0.11 4.64
C ASP A 93 7.56 -0.64 4.68
N ILE A 94 8.53 0.19 4.27
CA ILE A 94 9.95 -0.15 4.35
C ILE A 94 10.40 0.06 5.80
N ASP A 95 10.50 -1.04 6.54
CA ASP A 95 11.09 -1.01 7.88
C ASP A 95 12.62 -1.02 7.80
N GLN A 96 13.29 -0.33 8.73
CA GLN A 96 14.74 -0.14 8.71
C GLN A 96 15.51 -1.47 8.79
N GLU A 97 14.91 -2.52 9.37
CA GLU A 97 15.61 -3.78 9.61
C GLU A 97 15.66 -4.72 8.40
N HIS A 98 14.71 -4.62 7.45
CA HIS A 98 14.57 -5.62 6.40
C HIS A 98 14.10 -5.02 5.08
N ASP A 99 14.92 -5.17 4.03
CA ASP A 99 14.49 -4.99 2.65
C ASP A 99 13.23 -5.84 2.37
N VAL A 100 12.17 -5.20 1.85
CA VAL A 100 10.85 -5.85 1.68
C VAL A 100 10.97 -7.07 0.77
N LYS A 101 11.81 -7.02 -0.27
CA LYS A 101 12.05 -8.15 -1.18
C LYS A 101 12.68 -9.33 -0.44
N ASN A 102 13.70 -9.09 0.38
CA ASN A 102 14.32 -10.12 1.22
C ASN A 102 13.36 -10.69 2.29
N TRP A 103 12.56 -9.84 2.92
CA TRP A 103 11.50 -10.25 3.84
C TRP A 103 10.49 -11.18 3.14
N THR A 104 10.01 -10.79 1.97
CA THR A 104 9.09 -11.60 1.16
C THR A 104 9.71 -12.94 0.76
N LYS A 105 10.95 -12.95 0.27
CA LYS A 105 11.71 -14.18 -0.06
C LYS A 105 11.79 -15.13 1.12
N SER A 106 12.11 -14.62 2.30
CA SER A 106 12.21 -15.42 3.53
C SER A 106 10.88 -16.12 3.83
N ILE A 107 9.75 -15.41 3.69
CA ILE A 107 8.43 -15.99 3.94
C ILE A 107 8.08 -17.06 2.91
N ILE A 108 8.37 -16.82 1.63
CA ILE A 108 8.13 -17.81 0.57
C ILE A 108 8.91 -19.11 0.84
N LYS A 109 10.20 -18.98 1.17
CA LYS A 109 11.05 -20.13 1.52
C LYS A 109 10.54 -20.86 2.76
N ASN A 110 10.17 -20.12 3.81
CA ASN A 110 9.61 -20.70 5.03
C ASN A 110 8.25 -21.38 4.80
N ALA A 111 7.50 -20.99 3.77
CA ALA A 111 6.28 -21.66 3.33
C ALA A 111 6.54 -22.92 2.47
N GLY A 112 7.81 -23.30 2.26
CA GLY A 112 8.22 -24.51 1.56
C GLY A 112 8.24 -24.39 0.04
N PHE A 113 8.37 -23.17 -0.50
CA PHE A 113 8.47 -22.92 -1.93
C PHE A 113 9.87 -22.48 -2.34
N GLU A 114 10.32 -22.95 -3.50
CA GLU A 114 11.50 -22.39 -4.16
C GLU A 114 11.17 -21.03 -4.80
N VAL A 115 12.09 -20.08 -4.67
CA VAL A 115 11.91 -18.72 -5.18
C VAL A 115 13.13 -18.27 -5.97
N LYS A 116 12.92 -17.90 -7.22
CA LYS A 116 13.92 -17.29 -8.09
C LYS A 116 13.70 -15.78 -8.18
N GLU A 117 14.77 -15.04 -8.41
CA GLU A 117 14.68 -13.63 -8.77
C GLU A 117 14.65 -13.47 -10.28
N GLY A 118 13.59 -12.87 -10.82
CA GLY A 118 13.62 -12.24 -12.13
C GLY A 118 13.84 -10.73 -11.99
N ASP A 119 13.84 -10.02 -13.11
CA ASP A 119 14.12 -8.57 -13.14
C ASP A 119 13.23 -7.76 -12.19
N LYS A 120 11.91 -7.94 -12.30
CA LYS A 120 10.90 -7.17 -11.53
C LYS A 120 10.08 -8.02 -10.55
N PHE A 121 10.30 -9.33 -10.53
CA PHE A 121 9.48 -10.27 -9.74
C PHE A 121 10.33 -11.28 -8.99
N LEU A 122 9.77 -11.76 -7.89
CA LEU A 122 10.09 -13.08 -7.38
C LEU A 122 9.22 -14.10 -8.11
N ILE A 123 9.78 -15.25 -8.48
CA ILE A 123 9.09 -16.28 -9.26
C ILE A 123 9.06 -17.57 -8.45
N ILE A 124 7.86 -18.14 -8.29
CA ILE A 124 7.64 -19.49 -7.75
C ILE A 124 7.22 -20.38 -8.92
N GLU A 125 8.16 -21.16 -9.46
CA GLU A 125 7.95 -21.96 -10.68
C GLU A 125 6.87 -23.03 -10.49
N ASP A 126 6.87 -23.71 -9.35
CA ASP A 126 5.88 -24.76 -9.01
C ASP A 126 4.43 -24.27 -9.03
N LEU A 127 4.23 -22.97 -8.82
CA LEU A 127 2.91 -22.33 -8.83
C LEU A 127 2.64 -21.55 -10.12
N ASN A 128 3.61 -21.48 -11.04
CA ASN A 128 3.62 -20.55 -12.17
C ASN A 128 3.23 -19.12 -11.74
N LEU A 129 3.76 -18.68 -10.59
CA LEU A 129 3.33 -17.45 -9.91
C LEU A 129 4.44 -16.41 -9.92
N LYS A 130 4.11 -15.20 -10.37
CA LYS A 130 4.95 -14.01 -10.21
C LYS A 130 4.54 -13.24 -8.95
N ILE A 131 5.50 -12.81 -8.17
CA ILE A 131 5.29 -12.02 -6.96
C ILE A 131 5.93 -10.65 -7.16
N ALA A 132 5.09 -9.62 -7.15
CA ALA A 132 5.51 -8.23 -7.22
C ALA A 132 5.64 -7.69 -5.80
N VAL A 133 6.79 -7.10 -5.48
CA VAL A 133 7.06 -6.54 -4.16
C VAL A 133 7.10 -5.03 -4.26
N LEU A 134 6.33 -4.36 -3.41
CA LEU A 134 6.27 -2.91 -3.31
C LEU A 134 6.65 -2.49 -1.88
N GLY A 135 7.83 -1.89 -1.76
CA GLY A 135 8.19 -1.10 -0.58
C GLY A 135 7.55 0.27 -0.67
N ILE A 136 6.74 0.64 0.30
CA ILE A 136 6.09 1.96 0.36
C ILE A 136 7.09 2.98 0.90
N ALA A 137 7.07 4.20 0.34
CA ALA A 137 7.84 5.36 0.79
C ALA A 137 9.38 5.20 0.71
N ASN A 138 9.90 5.01 -0.50
CA ASN A 138 11.35 5.00 -0.75
C ASN A 138 11.91 6.44 -0.86
N TYR A 139 11.95 7.16 0.27
CA TYR A 139 12.46 8.53 0.39
C TYR A 139 13.75 8.61 1.21
N ASP A 140 14.46 9.71 1.06
CA ASP A 140 15.50 10.16 1.98
C ASP A 140 14.97 11.30 2.86
N GLU A 141 15.59 11.50 4.04
CA GLU A 141 15.08 12.46 5.03
C GLU A 141 15.10 13.91 4.50
N ASP A 142 16.07 14.22 3.66
CA ASP A 142 16.25 15.52 3.00
C ASP A 142 15.14 15.83 1.98
N ASP A 143 14.36 14.83 1.54
CA ASP A 143 13.28 15.04 0.56
C ASP A 143 12.16 15.94 1.10
N PHE A 144 11.98 16.01 2.42
CA PHE A 144 10.82 16.68 3.03
C PHE A 144 11.06 18.16 3.35
N ASN A 145 12.28 18.56 3.71
CA ASN A 145 12.61 19.91 4.18
C ASN A 145 11.70 20.41 5.34
N ILE A 146 11.24 19.50 6.21
CA ILE A 146 10.45 19.83 7.40
C ILE A 146 11.40 19.97 8.60
N PRO A 147 11.44 21.12 9.31
CA PRO A 147 12.23 21.27 10.52
C PRO A 147 11.90 20.17 11.54
N SER A 148 12.93 19.57 12.13
CA SER A 148 12.78 18.53 13.14
C SER A 148 11.93 17.34 12.70
N PHE A 149 11.95 16.94 11.42
CA PHE A 149 11.24 15.74 10.94
C PHE A 149 12.08 14.49 11.10
N GLU A 150 11.49 13.37 11.53
CA GLU A 150 12.07 12.04 11.59
C GLU A 150 11.40 11.17 10.52
N LEU A 151 12.13 10.86 9.45
CA LEU A 151 11.57 10.04 8.38
C LEU A 151 11.29 8.61 8.88
N LYS A 152 10.03 8.20 8.73
CA LYS A 152 9.62 6.80 8.72
C LYS A 152 9.13 6.44 7.33
N ARG A 153 9.74 5.44 6.71
CA ARG A 153 9.40 4.97 5.35
C ARG A 153 8.12 4.12 5.38
N GLU A 154 7.02 4.78 5.72
CA GLU A 154 5.66 4.25 5.80
C GLU A 154 4.73 5.02 4.86
N LEU A 155 3.51 4.52 4.64
CA LEU A 155 2.50 5.19 3.82
C LEU A 155 2.31 6.67 4.18
N GLU A 156 2.38 7.02 5.46
CA GLU A 156 2.24 8.41 5.89
C GLU A 156 3.34 9.34 5.35
N ALA A 157 4.52 8.84 5.00
CA ALA A 157 5.56 9.65 4.35
C ALA A 157 5.16 10.01 2.91
N VAL A 158 4.51 9.10 2.18
CA VAL A 158 3.90 9.40 0.87
C VAL A 158 2.82 10.47 1.02
N ILE A 159 1.97 10.36 2.04
CA ILE A 159 0.95 11.38 2.34
C ILE A 159 1.58 12.72 2.72
N THR A 160 2.68 12.70 3.47
CA THR A 160 3.45 13.90 3.86
C THR A 160 4.00 14.62 2.63
N ASP A 161 4.56 13.87 1.69
CA ASP A 161 5.10 14.41 0.43
C ASP A 161 3.98 15.03 -0.42
N MET A 162 2.84 14.34 -0.54
CA MET A 162 1.63 14.91 -1.15
C MET A 162 1.13 16.17 -0.45
N ALA A 163 1.21 16.24 0.88
CA ALA A 163 0.83 17.42 1.66
C ALA A 163 1.79 18.60 1.43
N LYS A 164 3.08 18.32 1.23
CA LYS A 164 4.11 19.30 0.87
C LYS A 164 3.83 19.90 -0.52
N GLU A 165 3.52 19.08 -1.51
CA GLU A 165 3.15 19.52 -2.87
C GLU A 165 1.88 20.38 -2.96
N ILE A 166 1.09 20.42 -1.88
CA ILE A 166 -0.09 21.28 -1.79
C ILE A 166 0.12 22.43 -0.78
N SER A 167 1.36 22.72 -0.42
CA SER A 167 1.81 23.78 0.50
C SER A 167 1.18 23.71 1.90
N ILE A 168 0.70 22.55 2.35
CA ILE A 168 0.16 22.40 3.72
C ILE A 168 1.27 22.53 4.74
N ILE A 169 2.42 21.93 4.47
CA ILE A 169 3.61 22.02 5.33
C ILE A 169 4.04 23.47 5.52
N GLU A 170 4.14 24.23 4.42
CA GLU A 170 4.54 25.64 4.46
C GLU A 170 3.52 26.49 5.21
N LYS A 171 2.22 26.28 4.92
CA LYS A 171 1.12 27.00 5.56
C LYS A 171 1.06 26.77 7.08
N PHE A 172 1.41 25.57 7.55
CA PHE A 172 1.35 25.19 8.96
C PHE A 172 2.72 25.09 9.62
N LYS A 173 3.77 25.69 9.04
CA LYS A 173 5.15 25.62 9.55
C LYS A 173 5.26 25.97 11.04
N ASN A 174 4.65 27.08 11.45
CA ASN A 174 4.67 27.50 12.86
C ASN A 174 3.99 26.47 13.78
N SER A 175 2.87 25.89 13.35
CA SER A 175 2.17 24.85 14.11
C SER A 175 2.99 23.56 14.20
N LEU A 176 3.73 23.20 13.15
CA LEU A 176 4.64 22.05 13.15
C LEU A 176 5.82 22.29 14.11
N GLU A 177 6.44 23.47 14.09
CA GLU A 177 7.51 23.84 15.02
C GLU A 177 7.01 23.80 16.48
N SER A 178 5.84 24.39 16.77
CA SER A 178 5.21 24.31 18.09
C SER A 178 4.95 22.86 18.50
N LEU A 179 4.39 22.03 17.61
CA LEU A 179 4.10 20.63 17.90
C LEU A 179 5.38 19.83 18.21
N SER A 180 6.47 20.08 17.49
CA SER A 180 7.76 19.43 17.74
C SER A 180 8.34 19.83 19.10
N ASN A 181 8.25 21.11 19.45
CA ASN A 181 8.72 21.63 20.73
C ASN A 181 7.87 21.08 21.89
N ASP A 182 6.54 21.12 21.77
CA ASP A 182 5.61 20.64 22.79
C ASP A 182 5.73 19.13 23.02
N ALA A 183 6.00 18.35 21.97
CA ALA A 183 6.20 16.91 22.05
C ALA A 183 7.61 16.51 22.49
N GLU A 184 8.54 17.47 22.59
CA GLU A 184 9.97 17.27 22.90
C GLU A 184 10.66 16.22 22.01
N ARG A 185 10.24 16.11 20.75
CA ARG A 185 10.78 15.15 19.78
C ARG A 185 10.65 15.63 18.35
N ARG A 186 11.37 14.97 17.45
CA ARG A 186 11.18 15.12 16.01
C ARG A 186 9.78 14.62 15.60
N LEU A 187 9.17 15.30 14.64
CA LEU A 187 7.86 14.95 14.08
C LEU A 187 7.99 13.78 13.12
N LYS A 188 7.06 12.84 13.21
CA LYS A 188 6.95 11.69 12.32
C LYS A 188 5.90 11.96 11.25
N PRO A 189 5.90 11.21 10.12
CA PRO A 189 4.88 11.35 9.09
C PRO A 189 3.44 11.31 9.64
N LYS A 190 3.17 10.46 10.63
CA LYS A 190 1.88 10.40 11.33
C LYS A 190 1.45 11.71 11.98
N ASP A 191 2.38 12.47 12.57
CA ASP A 191 2.07 13.78 13.15
C ASP A 191 1.62 14.75 12.05
N ILE A 192 2.26 14.69 10.88
CA ILE A 192 1.88 15.50 9.72
C ILE A 192 0.47 15.15 9.24
N THR A 193 0.10 13.87 9.25
CA THR A 193 -1.26 13.47 8.84
C THR A 193 -2.36 14.03 9.75
N HIS A 194 -2.07 14.26 11.03
CA HIS A 194 -2.99 14.96 11.94
C HIS A 194 -3.10 16.46 11.59
N VAL A 195 -1.99 17.11 11.25
CA VAL A 195 -2.02 18.49 10.75
C VAL A 195 -2.77 18.59 9.43
N LEU A 196 -2.62 17.61 8.54
CA LEU A 196 -3.39 17.52 7.30
C LEU A 196 -4.90 17.41 7.59
N ALA A 197 -5.31 16.62 8.58
CA ALA A 197 -6.71 16.50 8.98
C ALA A 197 -7.30 17.85 9.41
N ILE A 198 -6.57 18.61 10.24
CA ILE A 198 -6.96 19.96 10.68
C ILE A 198 -7.03 20.90 9.47
N ALA A 199 -6.00 20.90 8.63
CA ALA A 199 -5.90 21.79 7.48
C ALA A 199 -7.01 21.57 6.44
N LYS A 200 -7.53 20.33 6.37
CA LYS A 200 -8.65 19.93 5.51
C LYS A 200 -10.00 20.03 6.18
N ASN A 201 -10.07 20.47 7.44
CA ASN A 201 -11.28 20.48 8.26
C ASN A 201 -11.99 19.11 8.21
N PHE A 202 -11.22 18.03 8.33
CA PHE A 202 -11.73 16.68 8.26
C PHE A 202 -12.44 16.30 9.56
N ASP A 203 -13.72 15.96 9.45
CA ASP A 203 -14.65 15.64 10.54
C ASP A 203 -14.90 14.14 10.71
N GLY A 204 -14.24 13.30 9.91
CA GLY A 204 -14.38 11.85 10.01
C GLY A 204 -13.66 11.26 11.22
N ASP A 205 -14.06 10.05 11.58
CA ASP A 205 -13.59 9.32 12.77
C ASP A 205 -12.28 8.53 12.57
N SER A 206 -11.76 8.49 11.33
CA SER A 206 -10.69 7.57 10.96
C SER A 206 -9.70 8.16 9.96
N MET A 207 -8.42 7.83 10.16
CA MET A 207 -7.32 8.22 9.25
C MET A 207 -7.48 7.60 7.86
N SER A 208 -8.03 6.39 7.75
CA SER A 208 -8.36 5.79 6.45
C SER A 208 -9.40 6.61 5.69
N GLY A 209 -10.41 7.15 6.38
CA GLY A 209 -11.37 8.09 5.80
C GLY A 209 -10.71 9.36 5.27
N LEU A 210 -9.75 9.92 6.04
CA LEU A 210 -8.97 11.08 5.61
C LEU A 210 -8.17 10.76 4.35
N TYR A 211 -7.40 9.67 4.36
CA TYR A 211 -6.55 9.28 3.23
C TYR A 211 -7.38 9.09 1.98
N ARG A 212 -8.50 8.37 2.07
CA ARG A 212 -9.40 8.18 0.93
C ARG A 212 -9.86 9.51 0.33
N LYS A 213 -10.44 10.41 1.13
CA LYS A 213 -10.92 11.72 0.66
C LYS A 213 -9.77 12.52 0.05
N PHE A 214 -8.63 12.55 0.73
CA PHE A 214 -7.45 13.30 0.30
C PHE A 214 -6.91 12.82 -1.06
N ILE A 215 -6.78 11.50 -1.25
CA ILE A 215 -6.35 10.91 -2.52
C ILE A 215 -7.40 11.15 -3.61
N GLU A 216 -8.68 10.98 -3.31
CA GLU A 216 -9.77 11.25 -4.27
C GLU A 216 -9.78 12.71 -4.74
N GLU A 217 -9.49 13.68 -3.85
CA GLU A 217 -9.29 15.09 -4.19
C GLU A 217 -8.07 15.30 -5.08
N GLN A 218 -6.92 14.70 -4.75
CA GLN A 218 -5.69 14.86 -5.54
C GLN A 218 -5.83 14.28 -6.95
N ILE A 219 -6.50 13.13 -7.10
CA ILE A 219 -6.76 12.52 -8.41
C ILE A 219 -7.66 13.41 -9.29
N ASN A 220 -8.68 14.04 -8.71
CA ASN A 220 -9.58 14.93 -9.44
C ASN A 220 -8.86 16.21 -9.91
N ASN A 221 -7.77 16.60 -9.24
CA ASN A 221 -6.93 17.71 -9.65
C ASN A 221 -5.90 17.24 -10.69
N LYS A 222 -6.26 17.32 -11.99
CA LYS A 222 -5.50 16.77 -13.14
C LYS A 222 -3.99 17.07 -13.12
N ASN A 223 -3.57 18.19 -12.54
CA ASN A 223 -2.16 18.58 -12.48
C ASN A 223 -1.31 17.71 -11.54
N LYS A 224 -1.93 16.87 -10.69
CA LYS A 224 -1.24 16.09 -9.64
C LYS A 224 -1.25 14.58 -9.86
N VAL A 225 -1.84 14.12 -10.98
CA VAL A 225 -1.90 12.70 -11.33
C VAL A 225 -0.51 12.12 -11.63
N ASN A 226 0.36 12.88 -12.31
CA ASN A 226 1.72 12.43 -12.62
C ASN A 226 2.55 12.22 -11.35
N PHE A 227 2.36 13.06 -10.34
CA PHE A 227 3.01 12.93 -9.04
C PHE A 227 2.60 11.62 -8.35
N LEU A 228 1.29 11.37 -8.26
CA LEU A 228 0.74 10.11 -7.73
C LEU A 228 1.28 8.87 -8.46
N LEU A 229 1.40 8.92 -9.79
CA LEU A 229 1.95 7.81 -10.58
C LEU A 229 3.45 7.59 -10.35
N THR A 230 4.20 8.66 -10.04
CA THR A 230 5.65 8.59 -9.82
C THR A 230 5.97 8.10 -8.41
N LEU A 231 5.23 8.58 -7.40
CA LEU A 231 5.42 8.18 -6.00
C LEU A 231 5.14 6.69 -5.77
N ILE A 232 4.20 6.19 -6.57
CA ILE A 232 3.57 4.93 -6.28
C ILE A 232 3.99 3.97 -7.39
N CYS A 233 5.14 3.33 -7.18
CA CYS A 233 5.64 2.21 -7.97
C CYS A 233 4.72 0.97 -7.89
N ILE A 234 3.37 1.09 -7.95
CA ILE A 234 2.47 -0.05 -8.15
C ILE A 234 2.56 -0.58 -9.58
N LEU A 235 3.22 0.13 -10.52
CA LEU A 235 3.34 -0.33 -11.92
C LEU A 235 3.73 -1.82 -12.05
N PRO A 236 4.66 -2.42 -11.28
CA PRO A 236 4.92 -3.85 -11.39
C PRO A 236 3.71 -4.74 -11.04
N CYS A 237 2.85 -4.31 -10.11
CA CYS A 237 1.62 -5.01 -9.73
C CYS A 237 0.47 -4.81 -10.75
N LEU A 238 0.41 -3.65 -11.43
CA LEU A 238 -0.72 -3.29 -12.31
C LEU A 238 -0.41 -3.32 -13.81
N THR A 239 0.82 -3.03 -14.22
CA THR A 239 1.19 -2.77 -15.62
C THR A 239 2.28 -3.73 -16.13
N ILE A 240 2.08 -5.04 -16.00
CA ILE A 240 2.71 -5.96 -16.95
C ILE A 240 1.64 -6.48 -17.89
N PHE A 241 1.46 -5.68 -18.93
CA PHE A 241 1.20 -6.12 -20.29
C PHE A 241 2.50 -5.97 -21.06
#